data_AF-A0A6A3M3L1-F1
#
_entry.id   AF-A0A6A3M3L1-F1
#
_cell.length_a   1.000
_cell.length_b   1.000
_cell.length_c   1.000
_cell.angle_alpha   90.00
_cell.angle_beta   90.00
_cell.angle_gamma   90.00
#
_symmetry.space_group_name_H-M   'P 1'
#
loop_
_entity.id
_entity.type
_entity.pdbx_description
1 polymer ?
#
loop_
_entity_poly.entity_id
_entity_poly.type
_entity_poly.pdbx_seq_one_letter_code
_entity_poly.pdbx_strand_id
1 'polypeptide(L)'
;MTTARTIASNPDIMEVFECKGSFSFLREDHHFTFRIHSDSSLRVDVKPVCAASDVEAVAIDQEHVVRGTIEDIDDIEEDEEEQRVREVIDQENATQEGEEPEAEEREEETEAKLLAYDGRALVEMPLEGEVGDMQPVCYVVHFKIVQWGRRAQGMWSQIVKCIAHLSSDFGMSGRFSEVGEDPNQAQDFVLTPVSHRLEPLDNPLHPLTPGRYELRGITIAENAFVYECAVNMTLQENGMMSGTSRELPFTQECPLAGMWTRSGLNYLLQYEMHGNKHTYIYFGSPFRSGLQGSWQNSELRALGNNLDVRTNQAERGILEFQLVRAVRVWCEAYHKDYPAAFRECVKLMLLASHRDGILPNHLWSSIVSYCGYDWFRSELQNSLAPSETKESDSEAVGVP
;
A
#
# COMPACT_ATOMS: atom_id res chain seq x y z
N MET A 1 -11.68 -2.52 -31.28
CA MET A 1 -11.14 -1.16 -31.24
C MET A 1 -10.81 -0.65 -29.82
N THR A 2 -10.93 -1.44 -28.73
CA THR A 2 -11.04 -0.81 -27.40
C THR A 2 -10.61 -1.72 -26.23
N THR A 3 -9.31 -1.99 -26.06
CA THR A 3 -8.83 -2.58 -24.80
C THR A 3 -7.54 -1.89 -24.33
N ALA A 4 -6.45 -1.93 -25.10
CA ALA A 4 -5.16 -1.34 -24.67
C ALA A 4 -5.15 0.19 -24.48
N ARG A 5 -5.86 0.94 -25.35
CA ARG A 5 -5.96 2.41 -25.25
C ARG A 5 -6.91 2.90 -24.15
N THR A 6 -7.66 1.99 -23.52
CA THR A 6 -8.85 2.35 -22.72
C THR A 6 -8.48 2.84 -21.33
N ILE A 7 -7.49 2.26 -20.64
CA ILE A 7 -7.05 2.74 -19.31
C ILE A 7 -6.37 4.11 -19.40
N ALA A 8 -5.50 4.32 -20.39
CA ALA A 8 -4.87 5.63 -20.59
C ALA A 8 -5.92 6.74 -20.85
N SER A 9 -7.12 6.36 -21.30
CA SER A 9 -8.21 7.27 -21.61
C SER A 9 -9.26 7.44 -20.49
N ASN A 10 -9.37 6.48 -19.55
CA ASN A 10 -10.36 6.56 -18.47
C ASN A 10 -9.73 6.26 -17.09
N PRO A 11 -9.45 7.30 -16.27
CA PRO A 11 -8.88 7.13 -14.94
C PRO A 11 -9.78 6.36 -13.97
N ASP A 12 -11.08 6.26 -14.24
CA ASP A 12 -12.07 5.70 -13.33
C ASP A 12 -12.29 4.19 -13.54
N ILE A 13 -11.39 3.52 -14.29
CA ILE A 13 -11.42 2.08 -14.54
C ILE A 13 -10.07 1.46 -14.16
N MET A 14 -10.10 0.25 -13.59
CA MET A 14 -8.93 -0.60 -13.36
C MET A 14 -9.06 -1.93 -14.09
N GLU A 15 -7.94 -2.50 -14.51
CA GLU A 15 -7.87 -3.85 -15.07
C GLU A 15 -7.58 -4.86 -13.97
N VAL A 16 -8.37 -5.93 -13.92
CA VAL A 16 -8.25 -6.99 -12.94
C VAL A 16 -7.92 -8.30 -13.64
N PHE A 17 -6.78 -8.89 -13.29
CA PHE A 17 -6.35 -10.21 -13.73
C PHE A 17 -6.35 -11.15 -12.52
N GLU A 18 -6.96 -12.31 -12.69
CA GLU A 18 -6.93 -13.39 -11.71
C GLU A 18 -6.10 -14.53 -12.27
N CYS A 19 -5.13 -14.99 -11.49
CA CYS A 19 -4.29 -16.12 -11.84
C CYS A 19 -4.21 -17.12 -10.67
N LYS A 20 -3.88 -18.37 -10.98
CA LYS A 20 -3.65 -19.43 -9.99
C LYS A 20 -2.31 -20.13 -10.26
N GLY A 21 -1.63 -20.48 -9.19
CA GLY A 21 -0.38 -21.24 -9.22
C GLY A 21 0.40 -21.01 -7.93
N SER A 22 1.69 -21.28 -7.96
CA SER A 22 2.53 -21.13 -6.78
C SER A 22 3.90 -20.58 -7.15
N PHE A 23 4.54 -19.95 -6.17
CA PHE A 23 5.98 -19.67 -6.19
C PHE A 23 6.65 -20.78 -5.39
N SER A 24 7.87 -21.19 -5.78
CA SER A 24 8.55 -22.32 -5.11
C SER A 24 8.72 -22.12 -3.59
N PHE A 25 8.82 -20.87 -3.12
CA PHE A 25 8.93 -20.55 -1.69
C PHE A 25 7.60 -20.66 -0.92
N LEU A 26 6.44 -20.58 -1.60
CA LEU A 26 5.12 -20.64 -0.96
C LEU A 26 4.65 -22.07 -0.66
N ARG A 27 5.23 -23.09 -1.28
CA ARG A 27 4.93 -24.54 -1.10
C ARG A 27 3.49 -24.99 -1.42
N GLU A 28 2.53 -24.08 -1.52
CA GLU A 28 1.12 -24.34 -1.83
C GLU A 28 0.59 -23.40 -2.93
N ASP A 29 -0.51 -23.82 -3.57
CA ASP A 29 -1.16 -23.02 -4.61
C ASP A 29 -1.93 -21.84 -4.01
N HIS A 30 -1.79 -20.70 -4.67
CA HIS A 30 -2.43 -19.45 -4.31
C HIS A 30 -3.23 -18.88 -5.49
N HIS A 31 -4.29 -18.17 -5.16
CA HIS A 31 -5.01 -17.27 -6.05
C HIS A 31 -4.37 -15.89 -5.95
N PHE A 32 -3.92 -15.36 -7.10
CA PHE A 32 -3.37 -14.02 -7.24
C PHE A 32 -4.36 -13.13 -7.96
N THR A 33 -4.67 -11.97 -7.38
CA THR A 33 -5.50 -10.93 -8.01
C THR A 33 -4.65 -9.69 -8.26
N PHE A 34 -4.35 -9.41 -9.52
CA PHE A 34 -3.60 -8.25 -9.98
C PHE A 34 -4.57 -7.15 -10.39
N ARG A 35 -4.45 -5.96 -9.79
CA ARG A 35 -5.23 -4.77 -10.16
C ARG A 35 -4.29 -3.69 -10.67
N ILE A 36 -4.41 -3.39 -11.96
CA ILE A 36 -3.61 -2.38 -12.65
C ILE A 36 -4.43 -1.11 -12.78
N HIS A 37 -3.88 -0.02 -12.25
CA HIS A 37 -4.50 1.30 -12.29
C HIS A 37 -3.92 2.18 -13.40
N SER A 38 -4.64 3.25 -13.75
CA SER A 38 -4.23 4.16 -14.82
C SER A 38 -2.95 4.96 -14.58
N ASP A 39 -2.49 5.03 -13.33
CA ASP A 39 -1.22 5.65 -12.93
C ASP A 39 -0.06 4.64 -12.90
N SER A 40 -0.23 3.48 -13.53
CA SER A 40 0.74 2.37 -13.57
C SER A 40 1.04 1.74 -12.20
N SER A 41 0.30 2.11 -11.15
CA SER A 41 0.36 1.39 -9.88
C SER A 41 -0.31 0.03 -10.01
N LEU A 42 0.30 -0.98 -9.39
CA LEU A 42 -0.20 -2.36 -9.36
C LEU A 42 -0.44 -2.75 -7.91
N ARG A 43 -1.61 -3.32 -7.64
CA ARG A 43 -1.91 -4.02 -6.40
C ARG A 43 -2.00 -5.51 -6.67
N VAL A 44 -1.40 -6.31 -5.80
CA VAL A 44 -1.47 -7.76 -5.86
C VAL A 44 -2.04 -8.26 -4.53
N ASP A 45 -3.20 -8.91 -4.58
CA ASP A 45 -3.71 -9.66 -3.44
C ASP A 45 -3.37 -11.14 -3.65
N VAL A 46 -2.91 -11.82 -2.59
CA VAL A 46 -2.53 -13.22 -2.61
C VAL A 46 -3.36 -13.97 -1.57
N LYS A 47 -4.03 -15.06 -1.96
CA LYS A 47 -4.85 -15.87 -1.08
C LYS A 47 -4.56 -17.36 -1.30
N PRO A 48 -4.42 -18.18 -0.25
CA PRO A 48 -4.30 -19.63 -0.42
C PRO A 48 -5.49 -20.21 -1.17
N VAL A 49 -5.27 -21.18 -2.06
CA VAL A 49 -6.35 -21.96 -2.68
C VAL A 49 -6.78 -23.02 -1.66
N CYS A 50 -7.50 -22.63 -0.62
CA CYS A 50 -8.03 -23.59 0.35
C CYS A 50 -8.86 -24.67 -0.39
N ALA A 51 -8.51 -25.94 -0.17
CA ALA A 51 -9.28 -27.07 -0.63
C ALA A 51 -10.67 -27.07 0.04
N ALA A 52 -11.68 -26.63 -0.70
CA ALA A 52 -13.11 -26.77 -0.41
C ALA A 52 -13.61 -26.28 0.97
N SER A 53 -13.98 -25.00 1.06
CA SER A 53 -15.29 -24.58 1.56
C SER A 53 -15.47 -23.07 1.39
N ASP A 54 -16.59 -22.68 0.78
CA ASP A 54 -17.10 -21.31 0.77
C ASP A 54 -17.14 -20.74 2.20
N VAL A 55 -16.26 -19.80 2.49
CA VAL A 55 -16.45 -18.83 3.56
C VAL A 55 -16.22 -17.46 2.93
N GLU A 56 -17.31 -16.69 2.86
CA GLU A 56 -17.28 -15.26 2.54
C GLU A 56 -16.13 -14.59 3.29
N ALA A 57 -15.45 -13.64 2.64
CA ALA A 57 -14.41 -12.85 3.26
C ALA A 57 -14.93 -12.22 4.56
N VAL A 58 -14.63 -12.83 5.70
CA VAL A 58 -14.87 -12.25 7.00
C VAL A 58 -13.87 -11.11 7.13
N ALA A 59 -14.43 -9.91 7.31
CA ALA A 59 -13.70 -8.73 7.70
C ALA A 59 -12.70 -9.07 8.82
N ILE A 60 -11.53 -8.46 8.77
CA ILE A 60 -10.59 -8.45 9.90
C ILE A 60 -11.26 -7.66 11.02
N ASP A 61 -12.11 -8.35 11.78
CA ASP A 61 -12.71 -7.90 13.02
C ASP A 61 -12.96 -9.11 13.92
N GLN A 62 -11.99 -9.38 14.77
CA GLN A 62 -12.24 -9.74 16.17
C GLN A 62 -10.98 -9.41 16.98
N GLU A 63 -11.15 -8.43 17.86
CA GLU A 63 -10.23 -8.06 18.91
C GLU A 63 -9.93 -9.28 19.80
N HIS A 64 -8.76 -9.89 19.60
CA HIS A 64 -8.09 -10.56 20.71
C HIS A 64 -7.14 -9.57 21.36
N VAL A 65 -7.54 -9.11 22.56
CA VAL A 65 -6.69 -8.34 23.47
C VAL A 65 -5.57 -9.25 23.95
N VAL A 66 -4.50 -9.36 23.16
CA VAL A 66 -3.23 -9.91 23.62
C VAL A 66 -2.49 -8.77 24.30
N ARG A 67 -2.55 -8.77 25.63
CA ARG A 67 -1.79 -7.84 26.47
C ARG A 67 -0.33 -8.29 26.49
N GLY A 68 0.39 -8.04 25.41
CA GLY A 68 1.84 -8.23 25.31
C GLY A 68 2.54 -6.93 25.70
N THR A 69 3.13 -6.90 26.89
CA THR A 69 4.18 -5.93 27.22
C THR A 69 5.41 -6.26 26.40
N ILE A 70 6.02 -5.25 25.79
CA ILE A 70 7.34 -5.35 25.15
C ILE A 70 8.34 -5.47 26.28
N GLU A 71 8.74 -6.69 26.59
CA GLU A 71 9.96 -6.98 27.34
C GLU A 71 10.68 -8.10 26.57
N ASP A 72 12.00 -7.91 26.42
CA ASP A 72 13.03 -8.90 26.08
C ASP A 72 13.23 -9.28 24.61
N ILE A 73 13.83 -8.38 23.81
CA ILE A 73 14.91 -8.75 22.87
C ILE A 73 15.86 -7.55 22.76
N ASP A 74 16.92 -7.54 23.58
CA ASP A 74 18.30 -7.12 23.25
C ASP A 74 19.06 -6.80 24.54
N ASP A 75 19.66 -7.82 25.16
CA ASP A 75 20.80 -7.68 26.08
C ASP A 75 21.78 -8.83 25.80
N ILE A 76 22.69 -8.61 24.84
CA ILE A 76 23.97 -9.30 24.81
C ILE A 76 25.01 -8.25 25.15
N GLU A 77 25.32 -8.12 26.44
CA GLU A 77 26.57 -7.50 26.87
C GLU A 77 27.58 -8.59 27.27
N GLU A 78 28.78 -8.43 26.72
CA GLU A 78 29.97 -9.24 26.90
C GLU A 78 30.52 -9.16 28.34
N ASP A 79 31.03 -10.30 28.81
CA ASP A 79 32.13 -10.53 29.76
C ASP A 79 32.43 -9.51 30.88
N GLU A 80 32.36 -9.95 32.15
CA GLU A 80 33.54 -10.11 33.03
C GLU A 80 33.16 -10.56 34.47
N GLU A 81 33.89 -11.58 34.94
CA GLU A 81 34.34 -11.85 36.32
C GLU A 81 33.40 -12.34 37.47
N GLU A 82 33.73 -13.58 37.87
CA GLU A 82 34.08 -13.99 39.25
C GLU A 82 32.99 -14.28 40.33
N GLN A 83 32.84 -15.59 40.55
CA GLN A 83 33.16 -16.29 41.81
C GLN A 83 32.22 -16.16 43.04
N ARG A 84 31.79 -17.36 43.49
CA ARG A 84 31.37 -17.78 44.84
C ARG A 84 29.92 -17.51 45.26
N VAL A 85 29.12 -18.59 45.33
CA VAL A 85 28.66 -19.24 46.58
C VAL A 85 28.30 -20.72 46.23
N ARG A 86 29.18 -21.69 46.52
CA ARG A 86 29.02 -22.79 47.52
C ARG A 86 27.65 -23.50 47.48
N GLU A 87 27.55 -24.74 46.97
CA GLU A 87 27.70 -26.02 47.72
C GLU A 87 26.71 -26.10 48.91
N VAL A 88 25.79 -27.06 49.10
CA VAL A 88 25.81 -28.55 49.01
C VAL A 88 24.35 -29.07 49.07
N ILE A 89 24.14 -30.36 48.76
CA ILE A 89 23.09 -31.33 49.18
C ILE A 89 22.15 -31.73 48.03
N ASP A 90 22.02 -32.97 47.57
CA ASP A 90 22.70 -34.25 47.82
C ASP A 90 22.37 -35.17 46.62
N GLN A 91 23.31 -36.05 46.28
CA GLN A 91 23.11 -37.19 45.38
C GLN A 91 22.29 -38.28 46.10
N GLU A 92 21.37 -38.96 45.40
CA GLU A 92 21.31 -40.44 45.36
C GLU A 92 20.24 -40.97 44.39
N ASN A 93 20.74 -41.55 43.30
CA ASN A 93 20.38 -42.84 42.67
C ASN A 93 18.93 -43.24 42.30
N ALA A 94 18.85 -43.66 41.02
CA ALA A 94 18.23 -44.90 40.51
C ALA A 94 16.98 -44.77 39.64
N THR A 95 17.21 -44.87 38.32
CA THR A 95 16.51 -45.70 37.32
C THR A 95 15.06 -46.11 37.61
N GLN A 96 14.13 -45.64 36.77
CA GLN A 96 13.07 -46.49 36.25
C GLN A 96 12.62 -46.01 34.86
N GLU A 97 12.69 -46.95 33.92
CA GLU A 97 12.17 -46.90 32.56
C GLU A 97 10.65 -46.75 32.59
N GLY A 98 10.13 -45.84 31.78
CA GLY A 98 8.72 -45.71 31.45
C GLY A 98 8.64 -45.09 30.06
N GLU A 99 8.45 -45.93 29.05
CA GLU A 99 8.10 -45.52 27.69
C GLU A 99 6.72 -44.85 27.74
N GLU A 100 6.68 -43.53 27.55
CA GLU A 100 5.47 -42.81 27.14
C GLU A 100 5.60 -42.50 25.64
N PRO A 101 4.65 -42.94 24.80
CA PRO A 101 4.62 -42.52 23.41
C PRO A 101 3.92 -41.16 23.29
N GLU A 102 4.33 -40.40 22.27
CA GLU A 102 3.57 -39.31 21.65
C GLU A 102 3.31 -38.05 22.49
N ALA A 103 4.22 -37.11 22.39
CA ALA A 103 3.81 -35.78 21.94
C ALA A 103 4.65 -35.47 20.71
N GLU A 104 4.07 -35.70 19.52
CA GLU A 104 4.47 -34.92 18.35
C GLU A 104 4.49 -33.47 18.81
N GLU A 105 5.67 -32.84 18.77
CA GLU A 105 5.75 -31.39 18.72
C GLU A 105 4.93 -31.00 17.49
N ARG A 106 3.63 -30.73 17.71
CA ARG A 106 2.92 -29.75 16.92
C ARG A 106 3.75 -28.50 17.11
N GLU A 107 4.71 -28.29 16.21
CA GLU A 107 5.19 -26.96 15.89
C GLU A 107 3.92 -26.13 15.78
N GLU A 108 3.71 -25.22 16.74
CA GLU A 108 2.69 -24.20 16.62
C GLU A 108 2.99 -23.51 15.30
N GLU A 109 2.24 -23.89 14.28
CA GLU A 109 2.37 -23.42 12.92
C GLU A 109 2.04 -21.93 12.97
N THR A 110 3.08 -21.13 13.20
CA THR A 110 2.97 -19.69 13.28
C THR A 110 2.60 -19.21 11.89
N GLU A 111 1.31 -18.91 11.72
CA GLU A 111 0.69 -18.51 10.46
C GLU A 111 1.52 -17.39 9.82
N ALA A 112 2.32 -17.76 8.82
CA ALA A 112 3.19 -16.84 8.12
C ALA A 112 2.30 -15.92 7.29
N LYS A 113 2.39 -14.61 7.55
CA LYS A 113 1.63 -13.61 6.81
C LYS A 113 2.33 -13.29 5.51
N LEU A 114 1.54 -12.89 4.53
CA LEU A 114 2.00 -12.62 3.17
C LEU A 114 1.34 -11.34 2.64
N LEU A 115 2.14 -10.44 2.08
CA LEU A 115 1.65 -9.23 1.44
C LEU A 115 2.53 -8.83 0.26
N ALA A 116 1.90 -8.40 -0.83
CA ALA A 116 2.61 -7.82 -1.96
C ALA A 116 2.56 -6.29 -1.92
N TYR A 117 3.67 -5.65 -2.29
CA TYR A 117 3.87 -4.21 -2.20
C TYR A 117 4.79 -3.70 -3.32
N ASP A 118 4.93 -2.37 -3.45
CA ASP A 118 5.79 -1.72 -4.45
C ASP A 118 5.48 -2.17 -5.90
N GLY A 119 4.18 -2.33 -6.18
CA GLY A 119 3.70 -2.82 -7.46
C GLY A 119 3.66 -1.76 -8.56
N ARG A 120 4.21 -2.09 -9.73
CA ARG A 120 4.17 -1.32 -10.97
C ARG A 120 3.82 -2.19 -12.16
N ALA A 121 3.12 -1.62 -13.13
CA ALA A 121 2.79 -2.27 -14.40
C ALA A 121 3.05 -1.31 -15.56
N LEU A 122 3.77 -1.78 -16.58
CA LEU A 122 4.04 -1.04 -17.80
C LEU A 122 3.46 -1.81 -18.99
N VAL A 123 2.76 -1.11 -19.88
CA VAL A 123 2.24 -1.72 -21.12
C VAL A 123 3.42 -2.06 -22.02
N GLU A 124 3.48 -3.31 -22.48
CA GLU A 124 4.47 -3.75 -23.46
C GLU A 124 4.05 -3.25 -24.85
N MET A 125 4.93 -2.48 -25.49
CA MET A 125 4.67 -1.95 -26.83
C MET A 125 4.97 -3.06 -27.86
N PRO A 126 4.06 -3.34 -28.81
CA PRO A 126 4.34 -4.31 -29.86
C PRO A 126 5.53 -3.84 -30.70
N LEU A 127 6.39 -4.78 -31.08
CA LEU A 127 7.53 -4.53 -31.96
C LEU A 127 7.01 -4.01 -33.32
N GLU A 128 7.72 -3.03 -33.89
CA GLU A 128 7.37 -2.42 -35.18
C GLU A 128 7.23 -3.51 -36.27
N GLY A 129 5.99 -3.76 -36.70
CA GLY A 129 5.67 -4.75 -37.74
C GLY A 129 4.50 -5.67 -37.42
N GLU A 130 4.11 -5.81 -36.15
CA GLU A 130 2.99 -6.67 -35.71
C GLU A 130 1.78 -5.85 -35.27
N VAL A 131 1.28 -4.95 -36.11
CA VAL A 131 0.00 -4.26 -35.84
C VAL A 131 -1.14 -5.11 -36.40
N GLY A 132 -1.42 -6.22 -35.73
CA GLY A 132 -2.71 -6.89 -35.83
C GLY A 132 -3.66 -6.31 -34.80
N ASP A 133 -4.87 -5.93 -35.20
CA ASP A 133 -5.93 -5.31 -34.36
C ASP A 133 -6.43 -6.18 -33.17
N MET A 134 -5.77 -7.31 -32.88
CA MET A 134 -6.20 -8.40 -32.00
C MET A 134 -5.09 -8.94 -31.08
N GLN A 135 -4.00 -8.20 -30.83
CA GLN A 135 -3.04 -8.63 -29.80
C GLN A 135 -3.58 -8.34 -28.40
N PRO A 136 -3.64 -9.34 -27.49
CA PRO A 136 -4.00 -9.10 -26.10
C PRO A 136 -2.99 -8.15 -25.45
N VAL A 137 -3.46 -7.30 -24.55
CA VAL A 137 -2.60 -6.37 -23.82
C VAL A 137 -1.66 -7.20 -22.94
N CYS A 138 -0.36 -6.99 -23.13
CA CYS A 138 0.67 -7.57 -22.27
C CYS A 138 1.26 -6.46 -21.39
N TYR A 139 1.44 -6.77 -20.12
CA TYR A 139 2.08 -5.89 -19.15
C TYR A 139 3.39 -6.51 -18.68
N VAL A 140 4.44 -5.68 -18.59
CA VAL A 140 5.59 -5.98 -17.76
C VAL A 140 5.28 -5.48 -16.35
N VAL A 141 5.17 -6.40 -15.40
CA VAL A 141 4.86 -6.11 -14.00
C VAL A 141 6.07 -6.32 -13.11
N HIS A 142 6.20 -5.46 -12.11
CA HIS A 142 7.18 -5.56 -11.04
C HIS A 142 6.46 -5.36 -9.71
N PHE A 143 6.73 -6.22 -8.73
CA PHE A 143 6.28 -6.04 -7.35
C PHE A 143 7.18 -6.83 -6.42
N LYS A 144 7.02 -6.63 -5.12
CA LYS A 144 7.68 -7.42 -4.08
C LYS A 144 6.63 -8.16 -3.27
N ILE A 145 6.99 -9.33 -2.76
CA ILE A 145 6.22 -10.06 -1.77
C ILE A 145 7.05 -10.08 -0.50
N VAL A 146 6.45 -9.70 0.62
CA VAL A 146 7.03 -9.94 1.94
C VAL A 146 6.24 -11.03 2.64
N GLN A 147 6.96 -12.03 3.14
CA GLN A 147 6.45 -13.04 4.04
C GLN A 147 7.06 -12.80 5.42
N TRP A 148 6.26 -12.85 6.48
CA TRP A 148 6.77 -12.66 7.83
C TRP A 148 5.97 -13.44 8.86
N GLY A 149 6.59 -13.75 9.98
CA GLY A 149 5.95 -14.48 11.07
C GLY A 149 6.78 -14.45 12.34
N ARG A 150 6.33 -15.19 13.35
CA ARG A 150 7.10 -15.42 14.57
C ARG A 150 7.67 -16.83 14.57
N ARG A 151 8.89 -17.02 15.04
CA ARG A 151 9.49 -18.32 15.36
C ARG A 151 9.97 -18.27 16.81
N ALA A 152 10.43 -19.41 17.33
CA ALA A 152 11.00 -19.51 18.68
C ALA A 152 12.14 -18.49 18.95
N GLN A 153 12.86 -18.05 17.91
CA GLN A 153 13.96 -17.09 17.99
C GLN A 153 13.55 -15.64 17.72
N GLY A 154 12.25 -15.32 17.62
CA GLY A 154 11.75 -13.99 17.37
C GLY A 154 11.06 -13.83 16.01
N MET A 155 10.92 -12.58 15.56
CA MET A 155 10.26 -12.26 14.30
C MET A 155 11.20 -12.54 13.13
N TRP A 156 10.65 -13.11 12.05
CA TRP A 156 11.38 -13.34 10.81
C TRP A 156 10.62 -12.74 9.64
N SER A 157 11.34 -12.35 8.60
CA SER A 157 10.77 -11.91 7.34
C SER A 157 11.63 -12.34 6.18
N GLN A 158 11.00 -12.49 5.02
CA GLN A 158 11.64 -12.77 3.73
C GLN A 158 11.00 -11.85 2.70
N ILE A 159 11.83 -11.21 1.87
CA ILE A 159 11.35 -10.30 0.82
C ILE A 159 11.79 -10.84 -0.53
N VAL A 160 10.82 -11.09 -1.40
CA VAL A 160 11.02 -11.62 -2.74
C VAL A 160 10.64 -10.56 -3.78
N LYS A 161 11.55 -10.26 -4.72
CA LYS A 161 11.29 -9.38 -5.84
C LYS A 161 10.80 -10.18 -7.04
N CYS A 162 9.73 -9.73 -7.68
CA CYS A 162 9.11 -10.38 -8.84
C CYS A 162 9.15 -9.47 -10.07
N ILE A 163 9.54 -10.00 -11.22
CA ILE A 163 9.44 -9.34 -12.53
C ILE A 163 8.82 -10.34 -13.51
N ALA A 164 7.73 -9.97 -14.17
CA ALA A 164 7.00 -10.89 -15.04
C ALA A 164 6.24 -10.20 -16.16
N HIS A 165 5.82 -11.01 -17.13
CA HIS A 165 4.83 -10.63 -18.13
C HIS A 165 3.45 -11.13 -17.68
N LEU A 166 2.45 -10.26 -17.79
CA LEU A 166 1.06 -10.52 -17.42
C LEU A 166 0.15 -10.25 -18.63
N SER A 167 -0.72 -11.20 -18.96
CA SER A 167 -1.71 -11.07 -20.03
C SER A 167 -2.99 -11.85 -19.70
N SER A 168 -4.09 -11.51 -20.37
CA SER A 168 -5.36 -12.22 -20.21
C SER A 168 -5.29 -13.69 -20.64
N ASP A 169 -4.49 -13.97 -21.68
CA ASP A 169 -4.54 -15.24 -22.39
C ASP A 169 -3.55 -16.27 -21.84
N PHE A 170 -2.42 -15.77 -21.32
CA PHE A 170 -1.34 -16.62 -20.82
C PHE A 170 -1.14 -16.54 -19.31
N GLY A 171 -1.93 -15.72 -18.61
CA GLY A 171 -1.74 -15.48 -17.18
C GLY A 171 -0.45 -14.71 -16.95
N MET A 172 0.38 -15.20 -16.02
CA MET A 172 1.60 -14.52 -15.63
C MET A 172 2.81 -15.45 -15.62
N SER A 173 3.91 -15.03 -16.22
CA SER A 173 5.16 -15.79 -16.20
C SER A 173 6.36 -14.87 -16.06
N GLY A 174 7.33 -15.24 -15.25
CA GLY A 174 8.47 -14.39 -15.00
C GLY A 174 9.49 -15.02 -14.08
N ARG A 175 10.26 -14.15 -13.43
CA ARG A 175 11.32 -14.52 -12.50
C ARG A 175 11.17 -13.83 -11.17
N PHE A 176 11.62 -14.51 -10.11
CA PHE A 176 11.73 -13.93 -8.78
C PHE A 176 13.05 -14.26 -8.11
N SER A 177 13.49 -13.41 -7.18
CA SER A 177 14.69 -13.63 -6.37
C SER A 177 14.51 -12.99 -4.99
N GLU A 178 15.13 -13.55 -3.96
CA GLU A 178 15.16 -12.91 -2.65
C GLU A 178 15.99 -11.63 -2.67
N VAL A 179 15.57 -10.62 -1.90
CA VAL A 179 16.32 -9.36 -1.79
C VAL A 179 17.58 -9.61 -0.97
N GLY A 180 18.74 -9.40 -1.59
CA GLY A 180 20.05 -9.66 -0.98
C GLY A 180 20.78 -10.87 -1.58
N GLU A 181 20.08 -11.71 -2.34
CA GLU A 181 20.68 -12.79 -3.12
C GLU A 181 21.21 -12.31 -4.49
N ASP A 182 22.10 -13.11 -5.08
CA ASP A 182 22.64 -12.86 -6.43
C ASP A 182 21.49 -12.95 -7.46
N PRO A 183 21.28 -11.93 -8.32
CA PRO A 183 20.27 -11.97 -9.39
C PRO A 183 20.42 -13.16 -10.35
N ASN A 184 21.58 -13.81 -10.41
CA ASN A 184 21.78 -15.04 -11.20
C ASN A 184 21.05 -16.26 -10.61
N GLN A 185 20.58 -16.19 -9.37
CA GLN A 185 19.82 -17.25 -8.69
C GLN A 185 18.30 -17.07 -8.83
N ALA A 186 17.86 -16.16 -9.69
CA ALA A 186 16.44 -15.94 -9.93
C ALA A 186 15.75 -17.22 -10.43
N GLN A 187 14.60 -17.53 -9.85
CA GLN A 187 13.80 -18.71 -10.17
C GLN A 187 12.65 -18.31 -11.08
N ASP A 188 12.35 -19.17 -12.06
CA ASP A 188 11.21 -18.99 -12.95
C ASP A 188 9.90 -19.40 -12.26
N PHE A 189 8.79 -18.78 -12.65
CA PHE A 189 7.45 -19.16 -12.22
C PHE A 189 6.42 -18.92 -13.33
N VAL A 190 5.31 -19.65 -13.23
CA VAL A 190 4.15 -19.52 -14.13
C VAL A 190 2.87 -19.61 -13.30
N LEU A 191 1.98 -18.64 -13.49
CA LEU A 191 0.63 -18.61 -12.94
C LEU A 191 -0.37 -18.71 -14.10
N THR A 192 -1.27 -19.68 -13.99
CA THR A 192 -2.32 -19.93 -14.97
C THR A 192 -3.42 -18.87 -14.90
N PRO A 193 -3.93 -18.37 -16.04
CA PRO A 193 -5.02 -17.39 -16.04
C PRO A 193 -6.33 -18.02 -15.56
N VAL A 194 -7.11 -17.25 -14.80
CA VAL A 194 -8.45 -17.62 -14.33
C VAL A 194 -9.50 -16.70 -14.94
N SER A 195 -9.32 -15.39 -14.81
CA SER A 195 -10.25 -14.40 -15.36
C SER A 195 -9.57 -13.06 -15.63
N HIS A 196 -10.14 -12.29 -16.55
CA HIS A 196 -9.78 -10.90 -16.83
C HIS A 196 -11.04 -10.05 -16.96
N ARG A 197 -11.03 -8.87 -16.36
CA ARG A 197 -12.17 -7.93 -16.43
C ARG A 197 -11.74 -6.48 -16.16
N LEU A 198 -12.62 -5.57 -16.56
CA LEU A 198 -12.56 -4.15 -16.21
C LEU A 198 -13.50 -3.89 -15.04
N GLU A 199 -12.99 -3.23 -14.00
CA GLU A 199 -13.79 -2.80 -12.84
C GLU A 199 -13.78 -1.28 -12.70
N PRO A 200 -14.90 -0.65 -12.30
CA PRO A 200 -14.92 0.76 -11.95
C PRO A 200 -14.11 1.01 -10.67
N LEU A 201 -13.45 2.17 -10.60
CA LEU A 201 -12.66 2.59 -9.46
C LEU A 201 -13.48 3.54 -8.57
N ASP A 202 -14.18 2.98 -7.59
CA ASP A 202 -15.15 3.74 -6.78
C ASP A 202 -14.49 4.71 -5.79
N ASN A 203 -13.32 4.34 -5.23
CA ASN A 203 -12.65 5.08 -4.17
C ASN A 203 -11.13 5.13 -4.35
N PRO A 204 -10.61 5.83 -5.37
CA PRO A 204 -9.16 5.99 -5.53
C PRO A 204 -8.57 6.83 -4.39
N LEU A 205 -7.39 6.49 -3.87
CA LEU A 205 -6.72 7.36 -2.89
C LEU A 205 -6.17 8.64 -3.52
N HIS A 206 -5.69 8.55 -4.78
CA HIS A 206 -5.14 9.68 -5.52
C HIS A 206 -6.20 10.36 -6.43
N PRO A 207 -6.25 11.71 -6.45
CA PRO A 207 -5.51 12.64 -5.59
C PRO A 207 -6.12 12.70 -4.18
N LEU A 208 -5.32 13.16 -3.21
CA LEU A 208 -5.82 13.42 -1.85
C LEU A 208 -6.74 14.64 -1.84
N THR A 209 -7.82 14.56 -1.07
CA THR A 209 -8.77 15.65 -0.82
C THR A 209 -9.01 15.81 0.69
N PRO A 210 -9.58 16.94 1.16
CA PRO A 210 -9.96 17.06 2.56
C PRO A 210 -10.95 15.96 2.97
N GLY A 211 -10.85 15.47 4.19
CA GLY A 211 -11.65 14.33 4.65
C GLY A 211 -10.99 13.48 5.72
N ARG A 212 -11.64 12.37 6.06
CA ARG A 212 -11.15 11.35 6.99
C ARG A 212 -10.84 10.07 6.22
N TYR A 213 -9.69 9.48 6.49
CA TYR A 213 -9.18 8.29 5.80
C TYR A 213 -8.75 7.25 6.84
N GLU A 214 -9.12 6.01 6.57
CA GLU A 214 -8.69 4.83 7.30
C GLU A 214 -7.82 4.01 6.34
N LEU A 215 -6.56 3.83 6.68
CA LEU A 215 -5.59 3.05 5.92
C LEU A 215 -5.12 1.85 6.73
N ARG A 216 -4.78 0.75 6.04
CA ARG A 216 -4.13 -0.41 6.64
C ARG A 216 -3.03 -0.92 5.72
N GLY A 217 -1.95 -1.44 6.30
CA GLY A 217 -0.88 -2.06 5.52
C GLY A 217 0.32 -2.30 6.39
N ILE A 218 1.51 -2.09 5.84
CA ILE A 218 2.76 -2.42 6.52
C ILE A 218 3.79 -1.29 6.44
N THR A 219 4.66 -1.24 7.44
CA THR A 219 5.97 -0.60 7.34
C THR A 219 7.04 -1.69 7.35
N ILE A 220 8.12 -1.47 6.61
CA ILE A 220 9.26 -2.38 6.52
C ILE A 220 10.52 -1.58 6.80
N ALA A 221 11.24 -1.91 7.86
CA ALA A 221 12.55 -1.35 8.18
C ALA A 221 13.64 -1.86 7.22
N GLU A 222 14.76 -1.16 7.09
CA GLU A 222 15.86 -1.60 6.20
C GLU A 222 16.50 -2.92 6.64
N ASN A 223 16.38 -3.29 7.92
CA ASN A 223 16.75 -4.61 8.43
C ASN A 223 15.68 -5.69 8.14
N ALA A 224 14.71 -5.38 7.27
CA ALA A 224 13.58 -6.21 6.88
C ALA A 224 12.53 -6.47 7.96
N PHE A 225 12.59 -5.83 9.13
CA PHE A 225 11.54 -5.99 10.14
C PHE A 225 10.21 -5.40 9.65
N VAL A 226 9.11 -6.13 9.81
CA VAL A 226 7.79 -5.75 9.29
C VAL A 226 6.86 -5.41 10.43
N TYR A 227 6.21 -4.25 10.36
CA TYR A 227 5.13 -3.88 11.26
C TYR A 227 3.84 -3.74 10.48
N GLU A 228 2.80 -4.43 10.92
CA GLU A 228 1.45 -4.16 10.42
C GLU A 228 0.92 -2.89 11.08
N CYS A 229 0.28 -2.02 10.32
CA CYS A 229 -0.22 -0.75 10.83
C CYS A 229 -1.65 -0.48 10.39
N ALA A 230 -2.41 0.12 11.30
CA ALA A 230 -3.68 0.79 11.01
C ALA A 230 -3.51 2.30 11.24
N VAL A 231 -3.87 3.11 10.25
CA VAL A 231 -3.66 4.56 10.27
C VAL A 231 -4.99 5.27 10.04
N ASN A 232 -5.36 6.14 10.96
CA ASN A 232 -6.49 7.05 10.82
C ASN A 232 -5.96 8.47 10.61
N MET A 233 -6.36 9.13 9.54
CA MET A 233 -5.94 10.51 9.27
C MET A 233 -7.11 11.40 8.87
N THR A 234 -7.01 12.66 9.29
CA THR A 234 -7.92 13.74 8.91
C THR A 234 -7.13 14.78 8.14
N LEU A 235 -7.52 15.03 6.90
CA LEU A 235 -6.92 16.01 5.99
C LEU A 235 -7.80 17.27 5.99
N GLN A 236 -7.24 18.40 6.44
CA GLN A 236 -7.94 19.68 6.48
C GLN A 236 -7.66 20.50 5.23
N GLU A 237 -8.62 21.32 4.78
CA GLU A 237 -8.50 22.14 3.56
C GLU A 237 -7.29 23.08 3.55
N ASN A 238 -6.85 23.54 4.73
CA ASN A 238 -5.66 24.38 4.91
C ASN A 238 -4.32 23.64 4.74
N GLY A 239 -4.34 22.35 4.37
CA GLY A 239 -3.14 21.54 4.17
C GLY A 239 -2.60 20.88 5.45
N MET A 240 -3.23 21.08 6.62
CA MET A 240 -2.84 20.36 7.84
C MET A 240 -3.44 18.96 7.88
N MET A 241 -2.70 18.01 8.45
CA MET A 241 -3.21 16.67 8.77
C MET A 241 -2.98 16.31 10.23
N SER A 242 -3.90 15.50 10.77
CA SER A 242 -3.80 14.94 12.11
C SER A 242 -4.46 13.57 12.18
N GLY A 243 -4.17 12.79 13.21
CA GLY A 243 -4.79 11.48 13.39
C GLY A 243 -4.01 10.58 14.32
N THR A 244 -4.08 9.27 14.06
CA THR A 244 -3.39 8.26 14.85
C THR A 244 -2.89 7.10 13.97
N SER A 245 -1.81 6.45 14.43
CA SER A 245 -1.31 5.18 13.90
C SER A 245 -1.24 4.15 15.02
N ARG A 246 -1.52 2.89 14.70
CA ARG A 246 -1.40 1.77 15.62
C ARG A 246 -0.67 0.64 14.92
N GLU A 247 0.41 0.19 15.52
CA GLU A 247 1.09 -1.05 15.12
C GLU A 247 0.31 -2.25 15.65
N LEU A 248 0.08 -3.26 14.82
CA LEU A 248 -0.68 -4.44 15.18
C LEU A 248 0.28 -5.59 15.57
N PRO A 249 -0.04 -6.39 16.60
CA PRO A 249 -1.28 -6.41 17.38
C PRO A 249 -1.29 -5.46 18.60
N PHE A 250 -0.34 -4.51 18.69
CA PHE A 250 -0.21 -3.66 19.86
C PHE A 250 -1.41 -2.70 20.03
N THR A 251 -1.72 -2.38 21.28
CA THR A 251 -2.84 -1.50 21.61
C THR A 251 -2.47 -0.02 21.59
N GLN A 252 -1.17 0.30 21.57
CA GLN A 252 -0.68 1.67 21.66
C GLN A 252 -1.09 2.46 20.40
N GLU A 253 -1.89 3.49 20.62
CA GLU A 253 -2.31 4.40 19.57
C GLU A 253 -1.45 5.67 19.62
N CYS A 254 -0.64 5.84 18.59
CA CYS A 254 0.36 6.88 18.49
C CYS A 254 -0.22 8.08 17.72
N PRO A 255 -0.23 9.30 18.29
CA PRO A 255 -0.73 10.47 17.60
C PRO A 255 0.18 10.84 16.42
N LEU A 256 -0.43 11.31 15.34
CA LEU A 256 0.27 11.88 14.19
C LEU A 256 -0.23 13.28 13.87
N ALA A 257 0.70 14.11 13.39
CA ALA A 257 0.42 15.47 12.92
C ALA A 257 1.40 15.86 11.81
N GLY A 258 0.92 16.62 10.83
CA GLY A 258 1.75 16.97 9.68
C GLY A 258 1.05 17.84 8.65
N MET A 259 1.56 17.76 7.43
CA MET A 259 1.07 18.51 6.28
C MET A 259 0.76 17.59 5.11
N TRP A 260 -0.21 17.98 4.29
CA TRP A 260 -0.59 17.24 3.09
C TRP A 260 -0.85 18.17 1.90
N THR A 261 -0.77 17.57 0.73
CA THR A 261 -1.07 18.15 -0.59
C THR A 261 -1.76 17.08 -1.43
N ARG A 262 -2.27 17.44 -2.61
CA ARG A 262 -2.90 16.46 -3.53
C ARG A 262 -2.00 15.28 -3.90
N SER A 263 -0.68 15.52 -3.94
CA SER A 263 0.34 14.59 -4.44
C SER A 263 1.19 13.97 -3.33
N GLY A 264 0.92 14.26 -2.06
CA GLY A 264 1.73 13.71 -0.99
C GLY A 264 1.41 14.26 0.39
N LEU A 265 1.90 13.56 1.40
CA LEU A 265 1.78 13.90 2.80
C LEU A 265 3.10 13.69 3.52
N ASN A 266 3.29 14.43 4.60
CA ASN A 266 4.38 14.22 5.55
C ASN A 266 3.84 14.42 6.96
N TYR A 267 4.21 13.56 7.89
CA TYR A 267 3.77 13.68 9.27
C TYR A 267 4.82 13.15 10.24
N LEU A 268 4.72 13.65 11.48
CA LEU A 268 5.43 13.13 12.62
C LEU A 268 4.55 12.11 13.32
N LEU A 269 5.14 11.00 13.73
CA LEU A 269 4.55 10.01 14.60
C LEU A 269 5.35 9.96 15.90
N GLN A 270 4.66 10.05 17.04
CA GLN A 270 5.28 9.93 18.35
C GLN A 270 4.95 8.59 18.98
N TYR A 271 5.99 7.78 19.19
CA TYR A 271 5.93 6.48 19.81
C TYR A 271 6.55 6.56 21.21
N GLU A 272 6.02 5.83 22.19
CA GLU A 272 6.55 5.81 23.55
C GLU A 272 6.91 4.37 23.95
N MET A 273 8.20 4.13 24.21
CA MET A 273 8.73 2.83 24.64
C MET A 273 9.45 3.01 25.98
N HIS A 274 9.12 2.20 26.99
CA HIS A 274 9.75 2.27 28.32
C HIS A 274 9.79 3.68 28.94
N GLY A 275 8.79 4.53 28.65
CA GLY A 275 8.73 5.92 29.12
C GLY A 275 9.56 6.92 28.29
N ASN A 276 10.29 6.46 27.27
CA ASN A 276 11.02 7.29 26.32
C ASN A 276 10.18 7.57 25.08
N LYS A 277 10.18 8.82 24.62
CA LYS A 277 9.45 9.23 23.42
C LYS A 277 10.36 9.24 22.21
N HIS A 278 10.03 8.44 21.23
CA HIS A 278 10.70 8.37 19.93
C HIS A 278 9.82 9.06 18.89
N THR A 279 10.43 9.93 18.07
CA THR A 279 9.71 10.65 17.03
C THR A 279 10.21 10.23 15.66
N TYR A 280 9.28 9.84 14.79
CA TYR A 280 9.55 9.38 13.42
C TYR A 280 8.89 10.30 12.41
N ILE A 281 9.59 10.57 11.31
CA ILE A 281 9.08 11.35 10.18
C ILE A 281 8.67 10.38 9.08
N TYR A 282 7.43 10.52 8.62
CA TYR A 282 6.84 9.74 7.54
C TYR A 282 6.61 10.62 6.32
N PHE A 283 6.88 10.08 5.13
CA PHE A 283 6.59 10.68 3.83
C PHE A 283 5.75 9.70 3.02
N GLY A 284 4.63 10.14 2.48
CA GLY A 284 3.73 9.31 1.69
C GLY A 284 3.34 9.97 0.37
N SER A 285 3.33 9.19 -0.69
CA SER A 285 2.85 9.55 -2.02
C SER A 285 1.60 8.70 -2.35
N PRO A 286 0.44 9.33 -2.57
CA PRO A 286 -0.79 8.64 -2.91
C PRO A 286 -0.76 8.20 -4.38
N PHE A 287 -1.01 6.92 -4.60
CA PHE A 287 -1.34 6.30 -5.88
C PHE A 287 -2.81 5.89 -5.89
N ARG A 288 -3.32 5.45 -7.04
CA ARG A 288 -4.67 4.86 -7.12
C ARG A 288 -4.77 3.55 -6.34
N SER A 289 -3.69 2.77 -6.25
CA SER A 289 -3.63 1.52 -5.48
C SER A 289 -3.54 1.70 -3.96
N GLY A 290 -2.99 2.82 -3.48
CA GLY A 290 -2.68 3.02 -2.07
C GLY A 290 -1.68 4.15 -1.81
N LEU A 291 -1.18 4.25 -0.59
CA LEU A 291 -0.17 5.20 -0.15
C LEU A 291 1.18 4.48 -0.03
N GLN A 292 2.22 5.00 -0.67
CA GLN A 292 3.56 4.44 -0.63
C GLN A 292 4.56 5.49 -0.18
N GLY A 293 5.63 5.10 0.50
CA GLY A 293 6.68 6.05 0.82
C GLY A 293 7.71 5.53 1.81
N SER A 294 8.23 6.44 2.63
CA SER A 294 9.33 6.16 3.53
C SER A 294 9.11 6.74 4.92
N TRP A 295 9.84 6.20 5.88
CA TRP A 295 9.88 6.69 7.24
C TRP A 295 11.30 6.62 7.79
N GLN A 296 11.59 7.46 8.75
CA GLN A 296 12.86 7.45 9.47
C GLN A 296 12.74 8.11 10.83
N ASN A 297 13.61 7.73 11.76
CA ASN A 297 13.76 8.42 13.03
C ASN A 297 14.16 9.88 12.78
N SER A 298 13.45 10.79 13.45
CA SER A 298 13.68 12.24 13.32
C SER A 298 15.05 12.67 13.81
N GLU A 299 15.61 11.93 14.77
CA GLU A 299 16.91 12.20 15.39
C GLU A 299 18.07 11.49 14.68
N LEU A 300 17.78 10.65 13.67
CA LEU A 300 18.80 9.86 12.97
C LEU A 300 19.94 10.72 12.42
N ARG A 301 19.63 11.94 11.95
CA ARG A 301 20.65 12.89 11.45
C ARG A 301 21.55 13.44 12.56
N ALA A 302 21.02 13.59 13.78
CA ALA A 302 21.76 14.09 14.94
C ALA A 302 22.58 12.99 15.61
N LEU A 303 22.08 11.74 15.60
CA LEU A 303 22.77 10.56 16.13
C LEU A 303 23.99 10.16 15.26
N GLY A 304 24.02 10.56 13.98
CA GLY A 304 25.20 10.48 13.12
C GLY A 304 25.73 9.06 12.91
N ASN A 305 27.04 8.94 12.65
CA ASN A 305 27.75 7.67 12.44
C ASN A 305 28.02 6.87 13.74
N ASN A 306 27.45 7.29 14.87
CA ASN A 306 27.70 6.65 16.18
C ASN A 306 26.77 5.47 16.46
N LEU A 307 25.79 5.23 15.59
CA LEU A 307 24.95 4.03 15.60
C LEU A 307 25.67 2.92 14.82
N ASP A 308 25.62 1.71 15.36
CA ASP A 308 26.01 0.54 14.59
C ASP A 308 25.07 0.35 13.38
N VAL A 309 25.52 -0.46 12.42
CA VAL A 309 24.81 -0.64 11.14
C VAL A 309 23.41 -1.22 11.35
N ARG A 310 23.21 -2.13 12.32
CA ARG A 310 21.92 -2.78 12.54
C ARG A 310 20.92 -1.80 13.12
N THR A 311 21.31 -1.04 14.15
CA THR A 311 20.44 -0.02 14.73
C THR A 311 20.11 1.07 13.70
N ASN A 312 21.07 1.48 12.87
CA ASN A 312 20.82 2.43 11.79
C ASN A 312 19.75 1.93 10.79
N GLN A 313 19.79 0.64 10.44
CA GLN A 313 18.82 0.01 9.53
C GLN A 313 17.44 -0.20 10.17
N ALA A 314 17.36 -0.35 11.49
CA ALA A 314 16.10 -0.44 12.22
C ALA A 314 15.36 0.91 12.30
N GLU A 315 16.06 2.03 12.17
CA GLU A 315 15.53 3.38 12.39
C GLU A 315 15.05 4.08 11.10
N ARG A 316 14.89 3.34 10.01
CA ARG A 316 14.36 3.85 8.74
C ARG A 316 13.80 2.72 7.87
N GLY A 317 12.93 3.07 6.95
CA GLY A 317 12.31 2.09 6.09
C GLY A 317 11.30 2.67 5.11
N ILE A 318 10.44 1.78 4.62
CA ILE A 318 9.37 2.06 3.69
C ILE A 318 7.99 1.80 4.31
N LEU A 319 6.97 2.38 3.71
CA LEU A 319 5.56 2.13 4.04
C LEU A 319 4.75 1.80 2.79
N GLU A 320 3.78 0.91 2.94
CA GLU A 320 2.77 0.57 1.94
C GLU A 320 1.42 0.45 2.67
N PHE A 321 0.52 1.41 2.45
CA PHE A 321 -0.81 1.39 3.03
C PHE A 321 -1.90 1.39 1.97
N GLN A 322 -2.95 0.61 2.21
CA GLN A 322 -4.11 0.51 1.38
C GLN A 322 -5.24 1.32 1.98
N LEU A 323 -6.05 1.95 1.12
CA LEU A 323 -7.26 2.63 1.56
C LEU A 323 -8.31 1.61 1.97
N VAL A 324 -8.73 1.66 3.23
CA VAL A 324 -9.87 0.88 3.74
C VAL A 324 -11.15 1.68 3.59
N ARG A 325 -11.11 2.96 3.98
CA ARG A 325 -12.28 3.83 3.97
C ARG A 325 -11.91 5.29 3.80
N ALA A 326 -12.71 6.04 3.04
CA ALA A 326 -12.61 7.49 2.94
C ALA A 326 -13.97 8.15 3.15
N VAL A 327 -13.98 9.25 3.90
CA VAL A 327 -15.09 10.20 3.99
C VAL A 327 -14.56 11.57 3.59
N ARG A 328 -14.84 11.98 2.36
CA ARG A 328 -14.33 13.24 1.79
C ARG A 328 -15.24 14.42 2.12
N VAL A 329 -14.63 15.59 2.34
CA VAL A 329 -15.31 16.84 2.66
C VAL A 329 -15.29 17.75 1.45
N TRP A 330 -16.48 17.97 0.87
CA TRP A 330 -16.68 18.80 -0.32
C TRP A 330 -16.20 20.24 -0.08
N CYS A 331 -15.38 20.75 -1.01
CA CYS A 331 -14.76 22.07 -0.92
C CYS A 331 -14.28 22.54 -2.30
N GLU A 332 -14.38 23.86 -2.53
CA GLU A 332 -14.16 24.54 -3.81
C GLU A 332 -12.85 24.11 -4.49
N ALA A 333 -11.76 24.10 -3.73
CA ALA A 333 -10.45 23.78 -4.27
C ALA A 333 -10.36 22.37 -4.88
N TYR A 334 -11.18 21.42 -4.42
CA TYR A 334 -11.05 19.99 -4.75
C TYR A 334 -12.22 19.44 -5.55
N HIS A 335 -13.19 20.28 -5.92
CA HIS A 335 -14.37 19.89 -6.69
C HIS A 335 -14.06 18.99 -7.90
N LYS A 336 -13.12 19.40 -8.75
CA LYS A 336 -12.75 18.63 -9.95
C LYS A 336 -12.23 17.22 -9.65
N ASP A 337 -11.75 16.97 -8.42
CA ASP A 337 -11.13 15.71 -8.00
C ASP A 337 -12.14 14.71 -7.40
N TYR A 338 -13.40 15.09 -7.23
CA TYR A 338 -14.45 14.18 -6.76
C TYR A 338 -14.85 13.18 -7.87
N PRO A 339 -15.32 11.97 -7.51
CA PRO A 339 -15.77 10.97 -8.48
C PRO A 339 -16.78 11.53 -9.48
N ALA A 340 -16.66 11.15 -10.76
CA ALA A 340 -17.48 11.69 -11.85
C ALA A 340 -19.00 11.59 -11.56
N ALA A 341 -19.45 10.45 -11.04
CA ALA A 341 -20.84 10.23 -10.67
C ALA A 341 -21.34 11.23 -9.61
N PHE A 342 -20.52 11.54 -8.59
CA PHE A 342 -20.87 12.54 -7.58
C PHE A 342 -21.02 13.92 -8.21
N ARG A 343 -20.07 14.30 -9.08
CA ARG A 343 -20.08 15.61 -9.74
C ARG A 343 -21.34 15.81 -10.59
N GLU A 344 -21.71 14.79 -11.37
CA GLU A 344 -22.91 14.82 -12.21
C GLU A 344 -24.20 14.82 -11.39
N CYS A 345 -24.28 14.05 -10.29
CA CYS A 345 -25.43 14.10 -9.38
C CYS A 345 -25.64 15.50 -8.79
N VAL A 346 -24.57 16.13 -8.28
CA VAL A 346 -24.64 17.49 -7.73
C VAL A 346 -25.05 18.49 -8.81
N LYS A 347 -24.47 18.38 -10.01
CA LYS A 347 -24.83 19.23 -11.16
C LYS A 347 -26.32 19.11 -11.51
N LEU A 348 -26.85 17.88 -11.59
CA LEU A 348 -28.28 17.64 -11.87
C LEU A 348 -29.18 18.20 -10.77
N MET A 349 -28.84 18.00 -9.49
CA MET A 349 -29.60 18.58 -8.36
C MET A 349 -29.63 20.10 -8.42
N LEU A 350 -28.49 20.73 -8.71
CA LEU A 350 -28.41 22.18 -8.86
C LEU A 350 -29.32 22.64 -10.02
N LEU A 351 -29.17 22.07 -11.22
CA LEU A 351 -29.95 22.46 -12.39
C LEU A 351 -31.46 22.24 -12.20
N ALA A 352 -31.87 21.16 -11.54
CA ALA A 352 -33.27 20.93 -11.18
C ALA A 352 -33.79 21.99 -10.21
N SER A 353 -32.98 22.34 -9.19
CA SER A 353 -33.32 23.38 -8.22
C SER A 353 -33.46 24.77 -8.85
N HIS A 354 -32.69 25.06 -9.90
CA HIS A 354 -32.86 26.27 -10.72
C HIS A 354 -34.21 26.27 -11.44
N ARG A 355 -34.51 25.18 -12.15
CA ARG A 355 -35.71 25.05 -12.97
C ARG A 355 -36.98 25.18 -12.14
N ASP A 356 -36.98 24.57 -10.95
CA ASP A 356 -38.16 24.48 -10.09
C ASP A 356 -38.26 25.69 -9.14
N GLY A 357 -37.37 26.69 -9.26
CA GLY A 357 -37.39 27.92 -8.47
C GLY A 357 -37.12 27.71 -6.98
N ILE A 358 -36.61 26.53 -6.60
CA ILE A 358 -36.30 26.16 -5.21
C ILE A 358 -35.13 27.00 -4.70
N LEU A 359 -34.14 27.23 -5.56
CA LEU A 359 -32.93 27.95 -5.20
C LEU A 359 -32.99 29.40 -5.72
N PRO A 360 -33.02 30.41 -4.81
CA PRO A 360 -33.15 31.81 -5.20
C PRO A 360 -32.12 32.25 -6.26
N ASN A 361 -32.57 33.00 -7.27
CA ASN A 361 -31.74 33.46 -8.39
C ASN A 361 -30.44 34.16 -7.96
N HIS A 362 -30.45 34.90 -6.85
CA HIS A 362 -29.27 35.62 -6.35
C HIS A 362 -28.18 34.71 -5.77
N LEU A 363 -28.49 33.45 -5.44
CA LEU A 363 -27.50 32.49 -4.93
C LEU A 363 -26.74 31.78 -6.06
N TRP A 364 -27.23 31.86 -7.30
CA TRP A 364 -26.61 31.19 -8.44
C TRP A 364 -25.22 31.71 -8.76
N SER A 365 -24.97 33.02 -8.61
CA SER A 365 -23.63 33.57 -8.75
C SER A 365 -22.66 32.99 -7.72
N SER A 366 -23.11 32.80 -6.48
CA SER A 366 -22.30 32.20 -5.41
C SER A 366 -22.05 30.71 -5.65
N ILE A 367 -23.06 29.98 -6.15
CA ILE A 367 -22.91 28.56 -6.51
C ILE A 367 -21.97 28.37 -7.68
N VAL A 368 -22.07 29.18 -8.73
CA VAL A 368 -21.17 29.11 -9.89
C VAL A 368 -19.75 29.50 -9.48
N SER A 369 -19.59 30.51 -8.62
CA SER A 369 -18.28 30.85 -8.05
C SER A 369 -17.70 29.69 -7.25
N TYR A 370 -18.49 29.08 -6.37
CA TYR A 370 -18.05 27.99 -5.50
C TYR A 370 -17.77 26.68 -6.27
N CYS A 371 -18.62 26.30 -7.22
CA CYS A 371 -18.45 25.08 -8.02
C CYS A 371 -17.31 25.23 -9.04
N GLY A 372 -16.99 26.46 -9.44
CA GLY A 372 -16.14 26.77 -10.58
C GLY A 372 -16.91 26.66 -11.90
N TYR A 373 -16.58 27.53 -12.86
CA TYR A 373 -17.25 27.56 -14.16
C TYR A 373 -17.09 26.25 -14.95
N ASP A 374 -15.92 25.60 -14.84
CA ASP A 374 -15.60 24.36 -15.54
C ASP A 374 -16.51 23.18 -15.14
N TRP A 375 -17.12 23.23 -13.97
CA TRP A 375 -18.07 22.23 -13.50
C TRP A 375 -19.34 22.14 -14.37
N PHE A 376 -19.77 23.29 -14.90
CA PHE A 376 -20.99 23.37 -15.71
C PHE A 376 -20.73 23.25 -17.20
N ARG A 377 -19.46 23.22 -17.64
CA ARG A 377 -19.12 22.94 -19.04
C ARG A 377 -19.40 21.47 -19.36
N SER A 378 -20.00 21.25 -20.53
CA SER A 378 -20.20 19.90 -21.08
C SER A 378 -18.90 19.40 -21.70
N GLU A 379 -18.58 18.11 -21.57
CA GLU A 379 -17.46 17.49 -22.32
C GLU A 379 -17.62 17.66 -23.84
N LEU A 380 -18.86 17.79 -24.33
CA LEU A 380 -19.16 18.11 -25.73
C LEU A 380 -18.60 19.49 -26.13
N GLN A 381 -18.64 20.48 -25.22
CA GLN A 381 -18.07 21.80 -25.45
C GLN A 381 -16.54 21.80 -25.40
N ASN A 382 -15.93 20.92 -24.61
CA ASN A 382 -14.48 20.73 -24.59
C ASN A 382 -13.97 20.03 -25.87
N SER A 383 -14.75 19.11 -26.44
CA SER A 383 -14.44 18.49 -27.74
C SER A 383 -14.58 19.43 -28.94
N LEU A 384 -15.32 20.52 -28.77
CA LEU A 384 -15.60 21.54 -29.79
C LEU A 384 -14.74 22.80 -29.61
N ALA A 385 -13.95 22.91 -28.54
CA ALA A 385 -12.99 23.99 -28.37
C ALA A 385 -11.84 23.77 -29.36
N PRO A 386 -11.56 24.71 -30.29
CA PRO A 386 -10.41 24.57 -31.17
C PRO A 386 -9.16 24.54 -30.29
N SER A 387 -8.34 23.50 -30.49
CA SER A 387 -7.00 23.42 -29.92
C SER A 387 -6.26 24.70 -30.29
N GLU A 388 -6.09 25.62 -29.33
CA GLU A 388 -5.21 26.77 -29.55
C GLU A 388 -3.81 26.23 -29.81
N THR A 389 -3.42 26.42 -31.07
CA THR A 389 -2.11 26.16 -31.62
C THR A 389 -1.05 26.84 -30.77
N LYS A 390 -0.10 26.05 -30.27
CA LYS A 390 1.24 26.55 -29.93
C LYS A 390 1.94 26.97 -31.22
N GLU A 391 1.70 28.20 -31.67
CA GLU A 391 2.64 28.95 -32.50
C GLU A 391 3.48 29.78 -31.50
N SER A 392 4.71 29.37 -31.20
CA SER A 392 5.94 29.79 -31.89
C SER A 392 6.08 31.30 -31.95
N ASP A 393 6.72 31.88 -30.93
CA ASP A 393 7.43 33.15 -31.09
C ASP A 393 8.82 33.01 -30.46
N SER A 394 9.76 32.59 -31.29
CA SER A 394 11.18 32.86 -31.12
C SER A 394 11.49 34.21 -31.76
N GLU A 395 12.07 35.10 -30.94
CA GLU A 395 13.03 36.15 -31.29
C GLU A 395 12.71 37.14 -32.43
N ALA A 396 12.62 38.44 -32.11
CA ALA A 396 13.76 39.35 -32.24
C ALA A 396 13.36 40.85 -32.20
N VAL A 397 14.01 41.57 -31.27
CA VAL A 397 14.69 42.88 -31.48
C VAL A 397 13.88 44.13 -31.86
N GLY A 398 14.03 45.17 -31.01
CA GLY A 398 14.37 46.53 -31.49
C GLY A 398 13.38 47.69 -31.24
N VAL A 399 13.63 48.40 -30.13
CA VAL A 399 13.36 49.82 -29.78
C VAL A 399 13.44 50.78 -31.01
N PRO A 400 12.68 51.91 -31.13
CA PRO A 400 12.35 52.92 -30.11
C PRO A 400 10.94 52.92 -29.53
#